data_AF-A0A0S8KBX8-F1
#
_entry.id   AF-A0A0S8KBX8-F1
#
_cell.length_a   1.000
_cell.length_b   1.000
_cell.length_c   1.000
_cell.angle_alpha   90.00
_cell.angle_beta   90.00
_cell.angle_gamma   90.00
#
_symmetry.space_group_name_H-M   'P 1'
#
loop_
_entity.id
_entity.type
_entity.pdbx_description
1 polymer ?
#
loop_
_entity_poly.entity_id
_entity_poly.type
_entity_poly.pdbx_seq_one_letter_code
_entity_poly.pdbx_strand_id
1 'polypeptide(L)'
;MELSIVIPAWNEADNLLKLLPQLHAVLSHLNTDYEIIVVDNHSADATAKVCAAEGATLVQQTEPGYGGALWAGFDRATGQYVLTMDADLSHVPDFVPTMWARRSEAELVVASRYVEGGGADMPFYREILSIILNVTYTKLLSLPVKDISSGFRLYHASALRDLDLQSNDFDALEEILIKCYARGYRIIEVPFHYSPRSTGTSKVKLLQFGVSYLRTLIRMWKLRNSIESADYDARAFDSVIPLQRYWQRQRYRIITALIDASKSCLDVGCGSSRILGAANDHTVGLDVNPGKLLYARCYGRPLVNASIMALPFEDRAFDQLICSQVIEHVEAGDQPLLEMARVLKDGGQLVLGTPDYGRMTWVIIERLYKFFAPGAYGDKHITHYTRDSLLATLERFGFRPQQVSYILGAEMIASFVKVDDAD
;
A
#
# COMPACT_ATOMS: atom_id res chain seq x y z
N MET A 1 -18.74 11.57 14.97
CA MET A 1 -17.56 11.15 15.76
C MET A 1 -16.33 11.36 14.90
N GLU A 2 -15.30 12.05 15.39
CA GLU A 2 -14.04 12.24 14.62
C GLU A 2 -12.99 11.20 15.02
N LEU A 3 -12.90 10.85 16.31
CA LEU A 3 -11.89 9.94 16.85
C LEU A 3 -12.53 8.80 17.68
N SER A 4 -12.24 7.55 17.34
CA SER A 4 -12.54 6.39 18.19
C SER A 4 -11.25 5.87 18.81
N ILE A 5 -11.23 5.67 20.13
CA ILE A 5 -10.12 5.06 20.85
C ILE A 5 -10.50 3.62 21.18
N VAL A 6 -9.77 2.65 20.64
CA VAL A 6 -9.98 1.22 20.84
C VAL A 6 -8.93 0.71 21.84
N ILE A 7 -9.41 0.12 22.93
CA ILE A 7 -8.58 -0.37 24.05
C ILE A 7 -8.92 -1.84 24.31
N PRO A 8 -8.10 -2.79 23.85
CA PRO A 8 -8.20 -4.19 24.27
C PRO A 8 -7.95 -4.33 25.77
N ALA A 9 -8.80 -5.07 26.48
CA ALA A 9 -8.71 -5.25 27.93
C ALA A 9 -9.08 -6.68 28.35
N TRP A 10 -8.30 -7.25 29.28
CA TRP A 10 -8.62 -8.53 29.92
C TRP A 10 -8.14 -8.55 31.37
N ASN A 11 -9.07 -8.46 32.31
CA ASN A 11 -8.83 -8.26 33.74
C ASN A 11 -7.98 -7.01 34.04
N GLU A 12 -8.37 -5.88 33.45
CA GLU A 12 -7.63 -4.61 33.49
C GLU A 12 -8.35 -3.51 34.30
N ALA A 13 -9.28 -3.86 35.20
CA ALA A 13 -10.11 -2.90 35.91
C ALA A 13 -9.29 -1.82 36.65
N ASP A 14 -8.22 -2.23 37.36
CA ASP A 14 -7.35 -1.33 38.13
C ASP A 14 -6.57 -0.35 37.25
N ASN A 15 -6.21 -0.77 36.04
CA ASN A 15 -5.51 0.07 35.08
C ASN A 15 -6.48 1.01 34.37
N LEU A 16 -7.67 0.53 33.98
CA LEU A 16 -8.73 1.33 33.37
C LEU A 16 -9.23 2.45 34.29
N LEU A 17 -9.33 2.19 35.61
CA LEU A 17 -9.66 3.20 36.63
C LEU A 17 -8.70 4.39 36.64
N LYS A 18 -7.46 4.19 36.18
CA LYS A 18 -6.44 5.25 36.07
C LYS A 18 -6.38 5.83 34.66
N LEU A 19 -6.51 4.98 33.64
CA LEU A 19 -6.36 5.33 32.23
C LEU A 19 -7.50 6.20 31.73
N LEU A 20 -8.77 5.79 31.97
CA LEU A 20 -9.93 6.45 31.37
C LEU A 20 -10.07 7.92 31.81
N PRO A 21 -9.93 8.30 33.09
CA PRO A 21 -9.98 9.71 33.49
C PRO A 21 -8.88 10.56 32.84
N GLN A 22 -7.65 10.03 32.75
CA GLN A 22 -6.53 10.73 32.12
C GLN A 22 -6.78 10.91 30.61
N LEU A 23 -7.32 9.88 29.97
CA LEU A 23 -7.65 9.92 28.56
C LEU A 23 -8.77 10.93 28.28
N HIS A 24 -9.84 10.96 29.07
CA HIS A 24 -10.89 11.98 28.96
C HIS A 24 -10.33 13.41 29.12
N ALA A 25 -9.45 13.62 30.10
CA ALA A 25 -8.81 14.92 30.30
C ALA A 25 -8.04 15.36 29.05
N VAL A 26 -7.16 14.51 28.52
CA VAL A 26 -6.36 14.82 27.32
C VAL A 26 -7.24 15.03 26.09
N LEU A 27 -8.21 14.15 25.84
CA LEU A 27 -9.08 14.22 24.67
C LEU A 27 -9.99 15.45 24.70
N SER A 28 -10.43 15.90 25.87
CA SER A 28 -11.23 17.12 26.01
C SER A 28 -10.51 18.38 25.51
N HIS A 29 -9.17 18.38 25.53
CA HIS A 29 -8.36 19.48 25.01
C HIS A 29 -8.15 19.45 23.49
N LEU A 30 -8.50 18.36 22.81
CA LEU A 30 -8.36 18.23 21.36
C LEU A 30 -9.46 18.95 20.56
N ASN A 31 -10.50 19.48 21.23
CA ASN A 31 -11.67 20.13 20.61
C ASN A 31 -12.31 19.27 19.50
N THR A 32 -12.45 17.97 19.75
CA THR A 32 -12.96 17.00 18.78
C THR A 32 -13.94 16.04 19.45
N ASP A 33 -14.91 15.54 18.70
CA ASP A 33 -15.82 14.50 19.16
C ASP A 33 -15.08 13.15 19.21
N TYR A 34 -15.07 12.52 20.39
CA TYR A 34 -14.44 11.24 20.58
C TYR A 34 -15.33 10.20 21.27
N GLU A 35 -15.06 8.93 21.00
CA GLU A 35 -15.59 7.79 21.76
C GLU A 35 -14.44 6.91 22.26
N ILE A 36 -14.61 6.32 23.44
CA ILE A 36 -13.68 5.31 23.96
C ILE A 36 -14.41 3.96 23.95
N ILE A 37 -13.79 2.98 23.30
CA ILE A 37 -14.28 1.62 23.11
C ILE A 37 -13.31 0.69 23.82
N VAL A 38 -13.75 0.10 24.92
CA VAL A 38 -13.01 -0.95 25.63
C VAL A 38 -13.51 -2.29 25.13
N VAL A 39 -12.61 -3.08 24.53
CA VAL A 39 -12.92 -4.41 24.03
C VAL A 39 -12.50 -5.44 25.06
N ASP A 40 -13.49 -6.03 25.71
CA ASP A 40 -13.32 -6.91 26.86
C ASP A 40 -13.36 -8.38 26.48
N ASN A 41 -12.33 -9.12 26.89
CA ASN A 41 -12.23 -10.57 26.71
C ASN A 41 -12.90 -11.34 27.87
N HIS A 42 -14.17 -11.04 28.14
CA HIS A 42 -14.95 -11.66 29.21
C HIS A 42 -14.23 -11.61 30.58
N SER A 43 -13.79 -10.43 31.00
CA SER A 43 -13.07 -10.26 32.26
C SER A 43 -13.89 -10.75 33.46
N ALA A 44 -13.19 -11.36 34.43
CA ALA A 44 -13.78 -11.83 35.68
C ALA A 44 -13.73 -10.76 36.80
N ASP A 45 -13.10 -9.61 36.52
CA ASP A 45 -12.94 -8.50 37.45
C ASP A 45 -14.00 -7.40 37.25
N ALA A 46 -13.73 -6.20 37.77
CA ALA A 46 -14.66 -5.07 37.70
C ALA A 46 -14.62 -4.29 36.35
N THR A 47 -13.96 -4.79 35.30
CA THR A 47 -13.73 -4.05 34.03
C THR A 47 -15.01 -3.42 33.46
N ALA A 48 -16.10 -4.19 33.37
CA ALA A 48 -17.37 -3.69 32.86
C ALA A 48 -17.97 -2.55 33.71
N LYS A 49 -17.82 -2.62 35.05
CA LYS A 49 -18.30 -1.59 35.97
C LYS A 49 -17.50 -0.30 35.82
N VAL A 50 -16.17 -0.42 35.67
CA VAL A 50 -15.28 0.72 35.46
C VAL A 50 -15.61 1.44 34.15
N CYS A 51 -15.80 0.69 33.06
CA CYS A 51 -16.16 1.28 31.77
C CYS A 51 -17.48 2.06 31.84
N ALA A 52 -18.50 1.49 32.49
CA ALA A 52 -19.80 2.16 32.66
C ALA A 52 -19.70 3.43 33.53
N ALA A 53 -18.88 3.42 34.58
CA ALA A 53 -18.68 4.58 35.46
C ALA A 53 -17.93 5.72 34.77
N GLU A 54 -16.94 5.38 33.93
CA GLU A 54 -16.10 6.35 33.22
C GLU A 54 -16.66 6.73 31.84
N GLY A 55 -17.83 6.25 31.43
CA GLY A 55 -18.44 6.61 30.15
C GLY A 55 -17.77 6.00 28.91
N ALA A 56 -17.04 4.88 29.08
CA ALA A 56 -16.50 4.10 27.97
C ALA A 56 -17.51 3.06 27.48
N THR A 57 -17.58 2.89 26.15
CA THR A 57 -18.38 1.82 25.55
C THR A 57 -17.68 0.48 25.72
N LEU A 58 -18.33 -0.47 26.38
CA LEU A 58 -17.83 -1.84 26.50
C LEU A 58 -18.30 -2.67 25.30
N VAL A 59 -17.36 -3.32 24.61
CA VAL A 59 -17.61 -4.30 23.55
C VAL A 59 -17.08 -5.64 24.01
N GLN A 60 -17.86 -6.70 23.81
CA GLN A 60 -17.37 -8.05 24.10
C GLN A 60 -16.58 -8.59 22.92
N GLN A 61 -15.40 -9.11 23.19
CA GLN A 61 -14.56 -9.76 22.19
C GLN A 61 -15.27 -11.00 21.63
N THR A 62 -15.27 -11.15 20.31
CA THR A 62 -15.93 -12.27 19.61
C THR A 62 -14.92 -13.33 19.15
N GLU A 63 -13.82 -12.89 18.54
CA GLU A 63 -12.71 -13.74 18.10
C GLU A 63 -11.60 -13.75 19.14
N PRO A 64 -10.87 -14.86 19.37
CA PRO A 64 -9.84 -14.94 20.40
C PRO A 64 -8.58 -14.11 20.05
N GLY A 65 -7.76 -13.85 21.07
CA GLY A 65 -6.44 -13.23 20.93
C GLY A 65 -6.47 -11.71 20.76
N TYR A 66 -5.29 -11.08 20.73
CA TYR A 66 -5.17 -9.62 20.64
C TYR A 66 -5.75 -9.07 19.33
N GLY A 67 -5.53 -9.76 18.21
CA GLY A 67 -6.14 -9.44 16.92
C GLY A 67 -7.66 -9.45 17.00
N GLY A 68 -8.27 -10.48 17.57
CA GLY A 68 -9.73 -10.55 17.71
C GLY A 68 -10.34 -9.39 18.51
N ALA A 69 -9.63 -8.90 19.53
CA ALA A 69 -10.04 -7.69 20.25
C ALA A 69 -9.97 -6.43 19.36
N LEU A 70 -8.91 -6.27 18.56
CA LEU A 70 -8.81 -5.16 17.61
C LEU A 70 -9.95 -5.18 16.59
N TRP A 71 -10.34 -6.36 16.09
CA TRP A 71 -11.37 -6.49 15.06
C TRP A 71 -12.74 -6.04 15.60
N ALA A 72 -13.13 -6.56 16.77
CA ALA A 72 -14.36 -6.14 17.42
C ALA A 72 -14.38 -4.64 17.75
N GLY A 73 -13.21 -4.08 18.08
CA GLY A 73 -13.05 -2.64 18.27
C GLY A 73 -13.20 -1.83 16.98
N PHE A 74 -12.59 -2.29 15.88
CA PHE A 74 -12.70 -1.65 14.56
C PHE A 74 -14.12 -1.72 14.00
N ASP A 75 -14.80 -2.85 14.16
CA ASP A 75 -16.20 -3.02 13.73
C ASP A 75 -17.15 -2.08 14.49
N ARG A 76 -16.84 -1.78 15.76
CA ARG A 76 -17.64 -0.86 16.57
C ARG A 76 -17.27 0.61 16.37
N ALA A 77 -16.05 0.91 15.93
CA ALA A 77 -15.55 2.28 15.79
C ALA A 77 -16.34 3.07 14.73
N THR A 78 -16.78 4.28 15.09
CA THR A 78 -17.54 5.17 14.19
C THR A 78 -16.79 6.44 13.80
N GLY A 79 -15.60 6.65 14.37
CA GLY A 79 -14.74 7.80 14.12
C GLY A 79 -14.12 7.78 12.72
N GLN A 80 -13.85 8.96 12.18
CA GLN A 80 -13.04 9.11 10.96
C GLN A 80 -11.60 8.62 11.17
N TYR A 81 -11.11 8.72 12.40
CA TYR A 81 -9.83 8.17 12.83
C TYR A 81 -10.03 7.16 13.95
N VAL A 82 -9.21 6.12 13.95
CA VAL A 82 -9.22 5.07 14.98
C VAL A 82 -7.84 5.01 15.62
N LEU A 83 -7.76 5.25 16.92
CA LEU A 83 -6.55 5.12 17.73
C LEU A 83 -6.61 3.81 18.50
N THR A 84 -5.58 2.97 18.41
CA THR A 84 -5.42 1.79 19.26
C THR A 84 -4.46 2.10 20.39
N MET A 85 -4.79 1.71 21.62
CA MET A 85 -3.88 1.78 22.76
C MET A 85 -4.10 0.61 23.72
N ASP A 86 -3.10 0.34 24.58
CA ASP A 86 -3.14 -0.80 25.50
C ASP A 86 -3.65 -0.31 26.86
N ALA A 87 -4.40 -1.16 27.57
CA ALA A 87 -4.98 -0.81 28.86
C ALA A 87 -3.93 -0.70 30.00
N ASP A 88 -2.73 -1.25 29.83
CA ASP A 88 -1.73 -1.50 30.88
C ASP A 88 -0.90 -0.27 31.32
N LEU A 89 -1.31 0.92 30.88
CA LEU A 89 -0.67 2.23 31.09
C LEU A 89 0.70 2.40 30.42
N SER A 90 1.15 1.47 29.58
CA SER A 90 2.38 1.64 28.79
C SER A 90 2.24 2.69 27.69
N HIS A 91 1.03 2.85 27.14
CA HIS A 91 0.67 3.92 26.20
C HIS A 91 0.12 5.12 26.97
N VAL A 92 0.93 6.18 27.07
CA VAL A 92 0.54 7.38 27.84
C VAL A 92 -0.48 8.22 27.07
N PRO A 93 -1.63 8.60 27.69
CA PRO A 93 -2.63 9.44 27.03
C PRO A 93 -2.07 10.78 26.51
N ASP A 94 -1.11 11.38 27.21
CA ASP A 94 -0.47 12.65 26.83
C ASP A 94 0.24 12.62 25.47
N PHE A 95 0.49 11.43 24.91
CA PHE A 95 1.08 11.28 23.58
C PHE A 95 0.04 11.32 22.46
N VAL A 96 -1.25 11.13 22.76
CA VAL A 96 -2.34 11.17 21.78
C VAL A 96 -2.38 12.49 21.00
N PRO A 97 -2.25 13.68 21.62
CA PRO A 97 -2.17 14.95 20.89
C PRO A 97 -1.04 15.00 19.85
N THR A 98 0.12 14.40 20.16
CA THR A 98 1.27 14.34 19.22
C THR A 98 0.94 13.51 17.99
N MET A 99 0.28 12.35 18.16
CA MET A 99 -0.17 11.54 17.02
C MET A 99 -1.30 12.24 16.25
N TRP A 100 -2.25 12.84 16.97
CA TRP A 100 -3.40 13.56 16.42
C TRP A 100 -2.99 14.74 15.53
N ALA A 101 -1.93 15.47 15.93
CA ALA A 101 -1.38 16.56 15.14
C ALA A 101 -0.88 16.13 13.75
N ARG A 102 -0.47 14.86 13.60
CA ARG A 102 0.09 14.29 12.36
C ARG A 102 -0.90 13.44 11.56
N ARG A 103 -2.17 13.37 11.99
CA ARG A 103 -3.21 12.48 11.42
C ARG A 103 -3.50 12.68 9.92
N SER A 104 -3.21 13.87 9.38
CA SER A 104 -3.43 14.19 7.96
C SER A 104 -2.19 13.96 7.09
N GLU A 105 -1.05 13.60 7.69
CA GLU A 105 0.18 13.35 6.94
C GLU A 105 0.21 11.96 6.28
N ALA A 106 -0.58 11.02 6.79
CA ALA A 106 -0.61 9.61 6.39
C ALA A 106 -1.93 8.94 6.79
N GLU A 107 -2.25 7.80 6.14
CA GLU A 107 -3.40 7.00 6.55
C GLU A 107 -3.12 6.11 7.77
N LEU A 108 -1.84 5.92 8.13
CA LEU A 108 -1.41 5.24 9.36
C LEU A 108 -0.24 5.99 10.01
N VAL A 109 -0.42 6.35 11.27
CA VAL A 109 0.60 6.95 12.14
C VAL A 109 0.95 5.94 13.24
N VAL A 110 2.23 5.60 13.36
CA VAL A 110 2.73 4.63 14.35
C VAL A 110 3.54 5.35 15.42
N ALA A 111 3.21 5.15 16.69
CA ALA A 111 4.10 5.53 17.79
C ALA A 111 5.25 4.52 17.83
N SER A 112 6.46 4.95 17.46
CA SER A 112 7.58 4.09 17.14
C SER A 112 8.70 4.20 18.16
N ARG A 113 9.14 3.05 18.66
CA ARG A 113 10.26 2.94 19.60
C ARG A 113 11.63 3.01 18.91
N TYR A 114 11.68 2.78 17.61
CA TYR A 114 12.94 2.52 16.87
C TYR A 114 13.33 3.63 15.89
N VAL A 115 12.55 4.71 15.80
CA VAL A 115 12.96 5.94 15.13
C VAL A 115 13.80 6.83 16.05
N GLU A 116 14.47 7.82 15.46
CA GLU A 116 15.25 8.79 16.23
C GLU A 116 14.37 9.54 17.23
N GLY A 117 14.79 9.57 18.50
CA GLY A 117 14.00 10.11 19.62
C GLY A 117 13.03 9.11 20.27
N GLY A 118 12.87 7.91 19.70
CA GLY A 118 12.13 6.81 20.33
C GLY A 118 13.00 6.01 21.31
N GLY A 119 12.35 5.20 22.14
CA GLY A 119 13.02 4.33 23.11
C GLY A 119 12.10 3.32 23.77
N ALA A 120 12.65 2.38 24.52
CA ALA A 120 11.86 1.43 25.29
C ALA A 120 12.57 0.94 26.57
N ASP A 121 11.89 1.05 27.71
CA ASP A 121 12.35 0.53 29.00
C ASP A 121 11.85 -0.91 29.18
N MET A 122 12.45 -1.88 28.48
CA MET A 122 12.07 -3.28 28.62
C MET A 122 13.26 -4.18 28.92
N PRO A 123 13.05 -5.39 29.47
CA PRO A 123 14.15 -6.33 29.65
C PRO A 123 14.90 -6.57 28.33
N PHE A 124 16.23 -6.51 28.37
CA PHE A 124 17.11 -6.58 27.19
C PHE A 124 16.77 -7.73 26.21
N TYR A 125 16.40 -8.91 26.73
CA TYR A 125 16.01 -10.03 25.87
C TYR A 125 14.72 -9.76 25.07
N ARG A 126 13.73 -9.04 25.63
CA ARG A 126 12.50 -8.64 24.92
C ARG A 126 12.80 -7.59 23.86
N GLU A 127 13.68 -6.65 24.19
CA GLU A 127 14.13 -5.62 23.27
C GLU A 127 14.80 -6.25 22.03
N ILE A 128 15.74 -7.18 22.25
CA ILE A 128 16.39 -7.93 21.16
C ILE A 128 15.37 -8.67 20.31
N LEU A 129 14.44 -9.42 20.92
CA LEU A 129 13.43 -10.17 20.18
C LEU A 129 12.55 -9.25 19.32
N SER A 130 12.16 -8.10 19.87
CA SER A 130 11.41 -7.09 19.13
C SER A 130 12.23 -6.50 17.99
N ILE A 131 13.50 -6.13 18.21
CA ILE A 131 14.38 -5.63 17.14
C ILE A 131 14.55 -6.67 16.03
N ILE A 132 14.80 -7.94 16.38
CA ILE A 132 14.93 -9.03 15.39
C ILE A 132 13.66 -9.12 14.56
N LEU A 133 12.48 -9.15 15.19
CA LEU A 133 11.21 -9.23 14.49
C LEU A 133 11.02 -8.04 13.52
N ASN A 134 11.24 -6.82 14.00
CA ASN A 134 11.09 -5.60 13.21
C ASN A 134 12.06 -5.58 12.02
N VAL A 135 13.34 -5.89 12.24
CA VAL A 135 14.34 -5.94 11.17
C VAL A 135 14.02 -7.05 10.17
N THR A 136 13.65 -8.25 10.63
CA THR A 136 13.30 -9.36 9.75
C THR A 136 12.12 -9.00 8.83
N TYR A 137 11.02 -8.51 9.39
CA TYR A 137 9.84 -8.15 8.60
C TYR A 137 10.12 -6.99 7.63
N THR A 138 10.70 -5.90 8.13
CA THR A 138 10.91 -4.68 7.34
C THR A 138 11.89 -4.91 6.19
N LYS A 139 12.97 -5.70 6.41
CA LYS A 139 13.94 -6.03 5.36
C LYS A 139 13.38 -7.03 4.35
N LEU A 140 12.77 -8.14 4.79
CA LEU A 140 12.26 -9.17 3.88
C LEU A 140 11.06 -8.70 3.05
N LEU A 141 10.26 -7.77 3.58
CA LEU A 141 9.06 -7.25 2.91
C LEU A 141 9.23 -5.86 2.30
N SER A 142 10.45 -5.29 2.41
CA SER A 142 10.82 -3.96 1.90
C SER A 142 9.85 -2.87 2.38
N LEU A 143 9.63 -2.79 3.69
CA LEU A 143 8.72 -1.83 4.31
C LEU A 143 9.48 -0.58 4.77
N PRO A 144 8.93 0.63 4.57
CA PRO A 144 9.57 1.89 4.94
C PRO A 144 9.27 2.29 6.40
N VAL A 145 9.27 1.33 7.33
CA VAL A 145 9.02 1.55 8.76
C VAL A 145 10.06 0.84 9.61
N LYS A 146 10.23 1.27 10.87
CA LYS A 146 11.13 0.65 11.85
C LYS A 146 10.41 -0.09 12.96
N ASP A 147 9.18 0.29 13.31
CA ASP A 147 8.38 -0.34 14.35
C ASP A 147 7.05 -0.88 13.80
N ILE A 148 7.09 -2.09 13.23
CA ILE A 148 5.91 -2.82 12.79
C ILE A 148 5.14 -3.46 13.95
N SER A 149 5.73 -3.59 15.14
CA SER A 149 5.12 -4.31 16.26
C SER A 149 4.44 -3.42 17.31
N SER A 150 4.51 -2.10 17.16
CA SER A 150 3.84 -1.17 18.07
C SER A 150 2.32 -1.27 17.93
N GLY A 151 1.62 -1.45 19.06
CA GLY A 151 0.15 -1.44 19.15
C GLY A 151 -0.43 -0.03 19.26
N PHE A 152 0.40 1.00 19.51
CA PHE A 152 -0.05 2.38 19.64
C PHE A 152 -0.05 3.08 18.27
N ARG A 153 -1.21 3.10 17.63
CA ARG A 153 -1.37 3.52 16.24
C ARG A 153 -2.61 4.37 16.06
N LEU A 154 -2.53 5.32 15.14
CA LEU A 154 -3.66 6.12 14.67
C LEU A 154 -3.88 5.83 13.19
N TYR A 155 -5.05 5.30 12.86
CA TYR A 155 -5.47 4.97 11.52
C TYR A 155 -6.48 6.01 11.04
N HIS A 156 -6.42 6.39 9.77
CA HIS A 156 -7.63 6.86 9.10
C HIS A 156 -8.56 5.66 8.89
N ALA A 157 -9.86 5.80 9.19
CA ALA A 157 -10.81 4.67 9.18
C ALA A 157 -10.86 3.95 7.83
N SER A 158 -10.62 4.67 6.72
CA SER A 158 -10.54 4.04 5.39
C SER A 158 -9.44 2.99 5.27
N ALA A 159 -8.36 3.09 6.05
CA ALA A 159 -7.27 2.12 6.03
C ALA A 159 -7.68 0.76 6.60
N LEU A 160 -8.67 0.75 7.49
CA LEU A 160 -9.17 -0.44 8.16
C LEU A 160 -10.31 -1.14 7.40
N ARG A 161 -10.97 -0.44 6.49
CA ARG A 161 -12.09 -0.99 5.69
C ARG A 161 -11.62 -2.14 4.78
N ASP A 162 -12.45 -3.16 4.67
CA ASP A 162 -12.27 -4.32 3.79
C ASP A 162 -10.95 -5.07 3.98
N LEU A 163 -10.28 -4.96 5.14
CA LEU A 163 -9.08 -5.76 5.45
C LEU A 163 -9.52 -7.21 5.74
N ASP A 164 -9.19 -8.16 4.85
CA ASP A 164 -9.37 -9.59 5.09
C ASP A 164 -8.36 -10.11 6.12
N LEU A 165 -8.51 -9.77 7.41
CA LEU A 165 -7.57 -10.15 8.47
C LEU A 165 -7.68 -11.64 8.83
N GLN A 166 -6.54 -12.28 9.07
CA GLN A 166 -6.45 -13.71 9.36
C GLN A 166 -5.63 -14.01 10.61
N SER A 167 -4.88 -13.04 11.11
CA SER A 167 -4.08 -13.15 12.34
C SER A 167 -4.89 -12.73 13.56
N ASN A 168 -5.04 -13.64 14.51
CA ASN A 168 -5.84 -13.44 15.71
C ASN A 168 -5.00 -13.04 16.94
N ASP A 169 -3.68 -13.26 16.91
CA ASP A 169 -2.77 -12.92 18.00
C ASP A 169 -2.05 -11.58 17.74
N PHE A 170 -0.95 -11.32 18.44
CA PHE A 170 -0.16 -10.10 18.27
C PHE A 170 0.37 -9.89 16.85
N ASP A 171 0.49 -10.96 16.05
CA ASP A 171 0.90 -10.88 14.65
C ASP A 171 -0.13 -10.19 13.73
N ALA A 172 -1.32 -9.87 14.28
CA ALA A 172 -2.31 -9.00 13.63
C ALA A 172 -1.77 -7.59 13.38
N LEU A 173 -0.90 -7.08 14.27
CA LEU A 173 -0.31 -5.75 14.11
C LEU A 173 0.54 -5.65 12.84
N GLU A 174 1.33 -6.69 12.56
CA GLU A 174 2.15 -6.81 11.37
C GLU A 174 1.25 -6.92 10.14
N GLU A 175 0.26 -7.82 10.17
CA GLU A 175 -0.66 -8.03 9.05
C GLU A 175 -1.40 -6.74 8.65
N ILE A 176 -1.97 -6.01 9.61
CA ILE A 176 -2.70 -4.76 9.34
C ILE A 176 -1.78 -3.74 8.67
N LEU A 177 -0.58 -3.53 9.23
CA LEU A 177 0.36 -2.54 8.71
C LEU A 177 0.82 -2.90 7.30
N ILE A 178 1.16 -4.17 7.06
CA ILE A 178 1.62 -4.64 5.75
C ILE A 178 0.52 -4.53 4.71
N LYS A 179 -0.73 -4.85 5.05
CA LYS A 179 -1.86 -4.69 4.14
C LYS A 179 -2.17 -3.23 3.85
N CYS A 180 -2.05 -2.34 4.84
CA CYS A 180 -2.16 -0.91 4.60
C CYS A 180 -1.12 -0.45 3.57
N TYR A 181 0.15 -0.82 3.77
CA TYR A 181 1.22 -0.46 2.85
C TYR A 181 1.03 -1.10 1.45
N ALA A 182 0.61 -2.36 1.40
CA ALA A 182 0.31 -3.05 0.14
C ALA A 182 -0.86 -2.41 -0.63
N ARG A 183 -1.75 -1.66 0.03
CA ARG A 183 -2.79 -0.86 -0.64
C ARG A 183 -2.31 0.51 -1.13
N GLY A 184 -1.04 0.85 -0.92
CA GLY A 184 -0.48 2.15 -1.30
C GLY A 184 -0.72 3.25 -0.27
N TYR A 185 -1.22 2.92 0.93
CA TYR A 185 -1.35 3.88 2.01
C TYR A 185 0.01 4.32 2.52
N ARG A 186 0.11 5.61 2.85
CA ARG A 186 1.27 6.19 3.49
C ARG A 186 1.26 5.80 4.97
N ILE A 187 2.45 5.49 5.46
CA ILE A 187 2.70 5.20 6.88
C ILE A 187 3.79 6.15 7.35
N ILE A 188 3.58 6.77 8.51
CA ILE A 188 4.61 7.57 9.19
C ILE A 188 4.83 7.07 10.61
N GLU A 189 6.01 7.34 11.13
CA GLU A 189 6.40 7.01 12.50
C GLU A 189 6.62 8.28 13.31
N VAL A 190 6.16 8.26 14.56
CA VAL A 190 6.35 9.33 15.54
C VAL A 190 7.17 8.77 16.70
N PRO A 191 8.28 9.40 17.12
CA PRO A 191 9.11 8.88 18.19
C PRO A 191 8.32 8.77 19.49
N PHE A 192 8.36 7.58 20.09
CA PHE A 192 7.68 7.25 21.34
C PHE A 192 8.62 6.51 22.29
N HIS A 193 8.56 6.86 23.58
CA HIS A 193 9.29 6.15 24.63
C HIS A 193 8.35 5.19 25.34
N TYR A 194 8.50 3.89 25.08
CA TYR A 194 7.73 2.85 25.75
C TYR A 194 8.25 2.60 27.16
N SER A 195 7.40 2.68 28.18
CA SER A 195 7.78 2.37 29.56
C SER A 195 6.66 1.56 30.23
N PRO A 196 6.90 0.29 30.60
CA PRO A 196 5.88 -0.55 31.22
C PRO A 196 5.57 -0.03 32.63
N ARG A 197 4.32 0.36 32.88
CA ARG A 197 3.89 0.92 34.17
C ARG A 197 3.23 -0.10 35.10
N SER A 198 2.87 -1.28 34.61
CA SER A 198 2.23 -2.34 35.39
C SER A 198 3.02 -3.66 35.38
N THR A 199 3.01 -4.35 36.52
CA THR A 199 3.74 -5.61 36.74
C THR A 199 2.91 -6.81 36.30
N GLY A 200 2.56 -6.88 35.01
CA GLY A 200 1.94 -8.06 34.41
C GLY A 200 2.98 -9.13 34.09
N THR A 201 2.87 -10.34 34.66
CA THR A 201 3.70 -11.48 34.23
C THR A 201 3.08 -12.15 33.01
N SER A 202 3.32 -11.60 31.82
CA SER A 202 2.96 -12.30 30.59
C SER A 202 3.85 -13.55 30.45
N LYS A 203 3.26 -14.74 30.66
CA LYS A 203 3.86 -16.04 30.31
C LYS A 203 3.82 -16.19 28.79
N VAL A 204 4.73 -15.51 28.11
CA VAL A 204 4.84 -15.55 26.65
C VAL A 204 5.15 -16.99 26.22
N LYS A 205 4.22 -17.62 25.51
CA LYS A 205 4.46 -18.91 24.83
C LYS A 205 5.31 -18.66 23.58
N LEU A 206 6.59 -18.38 23.79
CA LEU A 206 7.53 -17.90 22.76
C LEU A 206 7.50 -18.73 21.47
N LEU A 207 7.38 -20.05 21.59
CA LEU A 207 7.29 -20.98 20.46
C LEU A 207 5.99 -20.85 19.67
N GLN A 208 4.85 -20.69 20.35
CA GLN A 208 3.55 -20.54 19.67
C GLN A 208 3.50 -19.21 18.91
N PHE A 209 3.97 -18.13 19.53
CA PHE A 209 4.10 -16.85 18.85
C PHE A 209 5.06 -16.93 17.66
N GLY A 210 6.22 -17.55 17.81
CA GLY A 210 7.18 -17.73 16.72
C GLY A 210 6.59 -18.41 15.48
N VAL A 211 5.77 -19.46 15.67
CA VAL A 211 5.08 -20.13 14.56
C VAL A 211 4.01 -19.23 13.91
N SER A 212 3.24 -18.48 14.72
CA SER A 212 2.24 -17.52 14.19
C SER A 212 2.91 -16.45 13.34
N TYR A 213 3.94 -15.79 13.88
CA TYR A 213 4.73 -14.80 13.17
C TYR A 213 5.37 -15.35 11.89
N LEU A 214 5.86 -16.60 11.89
CA LEU A 214 6.42 -17.17 10.66
C LEU A 214 5.35 -17.40 9.60
N ARG A 215 4.17 -17.90 9.99
CA ARG A 215 3.04 -18.11 9.06
C ARG A 215 2.59 -16.78 8.45
N THR A 216 2.47 -15.75 9.27
CA THR A 216 2.09 -14.40 8.85
C THR A 216 3.14 -13.79 7.94
N LEU A 217 4.44 -13.94 8.26
CA LEU A 217 5.53 -13.51 7.38
C LEU A 217 5.43 -14.17 6.00
N ILE A 218 5.17 -15.47 5.91
CA ILE A 218 5.02 -16.18 4.62
C ILE A 218 3.81 -15.66 3.84
N ARG A 219 2.65 -15.49 4.50
CA ARG A 219 1.43 -14.94 3.87
C ARG A 219 1.67 -13.54 3.34
N MET A 220 2.29 -12.69 4.15
CA MET A 220 2.62 -11.31 3.82
C MET A 220 3.70 -11.24 2.74
N TRP A 221 4.66 -12.15 2.73
CA TRP A 221 5.63 -12.26 1.64
C TRP A 221 4.98 -12.59 0.31
N LYS A 222 3.96 -13.48 0.29
CA LYS A 222 3.19 -13.76 -0.93
C LYS A 222 2.44 -12.52 -1.43
N LEU A 223 1.70 -11.84 -0.55
CA LEU A 223 1.01 -10.58 -0.87
C LEU A 223 1.98 -9.52 -1.41
N ARG A 224 3.10 -9.32 -0.71
CA ARG A 224 4.11 -8.33 -1.10
C ARG A 224 4.81 -8.72 -2.40
N ASN A 225 4.85 -9.98 -2.81
CA ASN A 225 5.43 -10.39 -4.09
C ASN A 225 4.38 -10.67 -5.17
N SER A 226 3.14 -10.20 -4.97
CA SER A 226 2.07 -10.20 -5.97
C SER A 226 1.82 -8.79 -6.51
N ILE A 227 1.15 -8.72 -7.67
CA ILE A 227 0.70 -7.47 -8.31
C ILE A 227 -0.32 -6.69 -7.47
N GLU A 228 -0.96 -7.35 -6.50
CA GLU A 228 -1.90 -6.74 -5.54
C GLU A 228 -1.20 -5.72 -4.66
N SER A 229 0.11 -5.87 -4.45
CA SER A 229 0.91 -4.86 -3.77
C SER A 229 1.06 -3.63 -4.66
N ALA A 230 0.53 -2.50 -4.19
CA ALA A 230 0.54 -1.23 -4.90
C ALA A 230 1.95 -0.86 -5.39
N ASP A 231 2.97 -1.01 -4.54
CA ASP A 231 4.37 -0.69 -4.86
C ASP A 231 5.11 -1.75 -5.72
N TYR A 232 4.42 -2.78 -6.21
CA TYR A 232 5.06 -3.92 -6.88
C TYR A 232 5.99 -3.48 -8.02
N ASP A 233 5.55 -2.59 -8.90
CA ASP A 233 6.33 -2.14 -10.06
C ASP A 233 7.55 -1.31 -9.64
N ALA A 234 7.35 -0.39 -8.69
CA ALA A 234 8.43 0.40 -8.08
C ALA A 234 9.51 -0.47 -7.44
N ARG A 235 9.12 -1.58 -6.80
CA ARG A 235 10.04 -2.50 -6.13
C ARG A 235 10.65 -3.51 -7.08
N ALA A 236 9.93 -3.92 -8.12
CA ALA A 236 10.46 -4.79 -9.17
C ALA A 236 11.69 -4.18 -9.85
N PHE A 237 11.78 -2.85 -9.92
CA PHE A 237 12.97 -2.11 -10.39
C PHE A 237 14.25 -2.43 -9.59
N ASP A 238 14.12 -2.72 -8.30
CA ASP A 238 15.23 -3.10 -7.40
C ASP A 238 15.10 -4.56 -6.93
N SER A 239 14.40 -5.40 -7.71
CA SER A 239 14.16 -6.79 -7.37
C SER A 239 15.45 -7.56 -7.08
N VAL A 240 15.37 -8.47 -6.11
CA VAL A 240 16.43 -9.45 -5.83
C VAL A 240 16.55 -10.47 -6.97
N ILE A 241 15.49 -10.65 -7.77
CA ILE A 241 15.48 -11.53 -8.94
C ILE A 241 16.17 -10.80 -10.11
N PRO A 242 17.36 -11.25 -10.56
CA PRO A 242 18.17 -10.50 -11.52
C PRO A 242 17.48 -10.21 -12.85
N LEU A 243 16.71 -11.18 -13.36
CA LEU A 243 16.00 -11.05 -14.64
C LEU A 243 14.87 -10.02 -14.56
N GLN A 244 14.07 -10.05 -13.49
CA GLN A 244 13.00 -9.08 -13.25
C GLN A 244 13.57 -7.67 -13.13
N ARG A 245 14.64 -7.52 -12.33
CA ARG A 245 15.34 -6.24 -12.16
C ARG A 245 15.90 -5.71 -13.47
N TYR A 246 16.57 -6.56 -14.26
CA TYR A 246 17.09 -6.19 -15.56
C TYR A 246 15.97 -5.68 -16.47
N TRP A 247 14.87 -6.43 -16.54
CA TRP A 247 13.73 -6.12 -17.40
C TRP A 247 13.12 -4.76 -17.07
N GLN A 248 12.81 -4.52 -15.80
CA GLN A 248 12.23 -3.26 -15.33
C GLN A 248 13.16 -2.07 -15.56
N ARG A 249 14.47 -2.24 -15.35
CA ARG A 249 15.47 -1.19 -15.61
C ARG A 249 15.64 -0.89 -17.10
N GLN A 250 15.55 -1.89 -17.98
CA GLN A 250 15.58 -1.65 -19.42
C GLN A 250 14.32 -0.94 -19.90
N ARG A 251 13.13 -1.37 -19.43
CA ARG A 251 11.87 -0.70 -19.73
C ARG A 251 11.90 0.76 -19.32
N TYR A 252 12.27 1.02 -18.07
CA TYR A 252 12.51 2.37 -17.55
C TYR A 252 13.43 3.16 -18.47
N ARG A 253 14.64 2.65 -18.76
CA ARG A 253 15.64 3.34 -19.58
C ARG A 253 15.13 3.69 -20.99
N ILE A 254 14.46 2.75 -21.65
CA ILE A 254 13.95 2.94 -23.02
C ILE A 254 12.85 4.00 -23.01
N ILE A 255 11.87 3.87 -22.12
CA ILE A 255 10.71 4.78 -22.09
C ILE A 255 11.15 6.18 -21.67
N THR A 256 11.95 6.34 -20.61
CA THR A 256 12.39 7.68 -20.17
C THR A 256 13.25 8.39 -21.20
N ALA A 257 13.94 7.66 -22.08
CA ALA A 257 14.71 8.25 -23.18
C ALA A 257 13.83 8.79 -24.32
N LEU A 258 12.55 8.39 -24.38
CA LEU A 258 11.56 8.86 -25.35
C LEU A 258 10.72 10.04 -24.81
N ILE A 259 10.76 10.30 -23.50
CA ILE A 259 10.02 11.41 -22.88
C ILE A 259 10.76 12.72 -23.18
N ASP A 260 10.04 13.70 -23.71
CA ASP A 260 10.54 15.05 -23.93
C ASP A 260 10.21 15.90 -22.70
N ALA A 261 11.22 16.47 -22.06
CA ALA A 261 11.04 17.22 -20.82
C ALA A 261 10.18 18.48 -20.95
N SER A 262 10.02 19.02 -22.17
CA SER A 262 9.30 20.26 -22.45
C SER A 262 7.82 20.08 -22.79
N LYS A 263 7.37 18.83 -22.97
CA LYS A 263 6.06 18.49 -23.54
C LYS A 263 5.08 18.00 -22.49
N SER A 264 3.79 18.28 -22.68
CA SER A 264 2.74 17.68 -21.87
C SER A 264 2.66 16.18 -22.13
N CYS A 265 2.52 15.36 -21.08
CA CYS A 265 2.54 13.91 -21.20
C CYS A 265 1.42 13.26 -20.39
N LEU A 266 0.80 12.22 -20.93
CA LEU A 266 -0.12 11.34 -20.22
C LEU A 266 0.51 9.95 -20.09
N ASP A 267 0.64 9.42 -18.87
CA ASP A 267 1.08 8.05 -18.61
C ASP A 267 -0.14 7.18 -18.27
N VAL A 268 -0.63 6.45 -19.25
CA VAL A 268 -1.82 5.59 -19.14
C VAL A 268 -1.42 4.23 -18.61
N GLY A 269 -2.09 3.79 -17.53
CA GLY A 269 -1.72 2.60 -16.77
C GLY A 269 -0.38 2.79 -16.07
N CYS A 270 -0.16 3.96 -15.47
CA CYS A 270 1.13 4.33 -14.88
C CYS A 270 1.59 3.37 -13.76
N GLY A 271 0.66 2.61 -13.16
CA GLY A 271 0.92 1.69 -12.08
C GLY A 271 1.61 2.39 -10.90
N SER A 272 2.57 1.69 -10.29
CA SER A 272 3.56 2.31 -9.39
C SER A 272 4.92 2.48 -10.05
N SER A 273 4.97 2.57 -11.38
CA SER A 273 6.25 2.56 -12.09
C SER A 273 7.09 3.79 -11.76
N ARG A 274 8.41 3.58 -11.64
CA ARG A 274 9.38 4.69 -11.52
C ARG A 274 9.44 5.56 -12.78
N ILE A 275 8.87 5.10 -13.90
CA ILE A 275 8.76 5.89 -15.14
C ILE A 275 8.03 7.20 -14.85
N LEU A 276 6.90 7.16 -14.15
CA LEU A 276 6.14 8.37 -13.79
C LEU A 276 6.98 9.34 -12.95
N GLY A 277 7.78 8.82 -12.02
CA GLY A 277 8.69 9.63 -11.19
C GLY A 277 9.88 10.22 -11.95
N ALA A 278 10.25 9.64 -13.08
CA ALA A 278 11.32 10.15 -13.95
C ALA A 278 10.78 10.96 -15.14
N ALA A 279 9.48 10.91 -15.38
CA ALA A 279 8.80 11.73 -16.36
C ALA A 279 8.85 13.21 -15.96
N ASN A 280 8.52 14.09 -16.89
CA ASN A 280 8.63 15.53 -16.70
C ASN A 280 7.54 16.08 -15.75
N ASP A 281 7.67 17.35 -15.36
CA ASP A 281 6.73 17.99 -14.42
C ASP A 281 5.33 18.22 -15.01
N HIS A 282 5.18 18.04 -16.32
CA HIS A 282 3.94 18.15 -17.07
C HIS A 282 3.31 16.78 -17.37
N THR A 283 3.74 15.73 -16.67
CA THR A 283 3.19 14.37 -16.82
C THR A 283 2.04 14.13 -15.85
N VAL A 284 0.90 13.68 -16.38
CA VAL A 284 -0.25 13.19 -15.61
C VAL A 284 -0.23 11.66 -15.61
N GLY A 285 -0.28 11.03 -14.44
CA GLY A 285 -0.44 9.58 -14.33
C GLY A 285 -1.92 9.18 -14.28
N LEU A 286 -2.30 8.14 -15.01
CA LEU A 286 -3.65 7.60 -15.01
C LEU A 286 -3.62 6.09 -14.79
N ASP A 287 -4.47 5.59 -13.90
CA ASP A 287 -4.60 4.16 -13.67
C ASP A 287 -6.03 3.79 -13.19
N VAL A 288 -6.48 2.58 -13.52
CA VAL A 288 -7.76 2.05 -13.03
C VAL A 288 -7.68 1.60 -11.58
N ASN A 289 -6.49 1.20 -11.12
CA ASN A 289 -6.26 0.69 -9.78
C ASN A 289 -5.96 1.83 -8.80
N PRO A 290 -6.88 2.16 -7.88
CA PRO A 290 -6.68 3.25 -6.93
C PRO A 290 -5.50 3.01 -5.99
N GLY A 291 -5.15 1.76 -5.66
CA GLY A 291 -4.01 1.44 -4.80
C GLY A 291 -2.68 1.83 -5.45
N LYS A 292 -2.54 1.61 -6.76
CA LYS A 292 -1.36 2.04 -7.54
C LYS A 292 -1.21 3.55 -7.50
N LEU A 293 -2.31 4.29 -7.68
CA LEU A 293 -2.33 5.74 -7.61
C LEU A 293 -2.01 6.26 -6.20
N LEU A 294 -2.57 5.64 -5.15
CA LEU A 294 -2.26 6.00 -3.77
C LEU A 294 -0.76 5.91 -3.49
N TYR A 295 -0.08 4.87 -3.99
CA TYR A 295 1.37 4.76 -3.90
C TYR A 295 2.08 5.81 -4.76
N ALA A 296 1.66 6.00 -6.01
CA ALA A 296 2.28 6.91 -6.98
C ALA A 296 2.27 8.38 -6.54
N ARG A 297 1.45 8.76 -5.54
CA ARG A 297 1.51 10.09 -4.88
C ARG A 297 2.93 10.46 -4.43
N CYS A 298 3.78 9.47 -4.12
CA CYS A 298 5.17 9.71 -3.74
C CYS A 298 6.02 10.37 -4.83
N TYR A 299 5.59 10.31 -6.10
CA TYR A 299 6.28 10.95 -7.23
C TYR A 299 5.89 12.42 -7.44
N GLY A 300 4.88 12.93 -6.74
CA GLY A 300 4.48 14.34 -6.84
C GLY A 300 3.90 14.74 -8.21
N ARG A 301 3.33 13.78 -8.96
CA ARG A 301 2.64 14.02 -10.23
C ARG A 301 1.13 14.12 -10.02
N PRO A 302 0.39 14.88 -10.86
CA PRO A 302 -1.06 14.78 -10.91
C PRO A 302 -1.48 13.35 -11.28
N LEU A 303 -2.49 12.82 -10.59
CA LEU A 303 -2.97 11.45 -10.74
C LEU A 303 -4.46 11.42 -11.00
N VAL A 304 -4.90 10.56 -11.92
CA VAL A 304 -6.30 10.42 -12.31
C VAL A 304 -6.71 8.95 -12.23
N ASN A 305 -7.77 8.66 -11.47
CA ASN A 305 -8.36 7.32 -11.45
C ASN A 305 -9.41 7.18 -12.54
N ALA A 306 -9.03 6.59 -13.68
CA ALA A 306 -9.91 6.40 -14.82
C ALA A 306 -9.44 5.23 -15.69
N SER A 307 -10.29 4.81 -16.61
CA SER A 307 -10.00 3.73 -17.55
C SER A 307 -9.48 4.26 -18.88
N ILE A 308 -8.55 3.53 -19.50
CA ILE A 308 -8.12 3.78 -20.89
C ILE A 308 -9.28 3.72 -21.89
N MET A 309 -10.38 3.05 -21.53
CA MET A 309 -11.60 2.96 -22.37
C MET A 309 -12.33 4.31 -22.50
N ALA A 310 -12.12 5.23 -21.56
CA ALA A 310 -12.74 6.55 -21.52
C ALA A 310 -11.84 7.51 -20.76
N LEU A 311 -10.91 8.14 -21.48
CA LEU A 311 -9.94 9.08 -20.93
C LEU A 311 -10.62 10.42 -20.60
N PRO A 312 -10.58 10.88 -19.34
CA PRO A 312 -11.34 12.06 -18.88
C PRO A 312 -10.61 13.38 -19.22
N PHE A 313 -10.12 13.49 -20.45
CA PHE A 313 -9.39 14.65 -20.94
C PHE A 313 -10.01 15.15 -22.24
N GLU A 314 -9.80 16.44 -22.51
CA GLU A 314 -10.20 17.07 -23.77
C GLU A 314 -9.44 16.47 -24.96
N ASP A 315 -10.02 16.63 -26.14
CA ASP A 315 -9.38 16.25 -27.39
C ASP A 315 -8.08 17.04 -27.56
N ARG A 316 -7.02 16.37 -28.04
CA ARG A 316 -5.70 16.98 -28.29
C ARG A 316 -5.10 17.67 -27.04
N ALA A 317 -5.37 17.14 -25.84
CA ALA A 317 -4.84 17.67 -24.58
C ALA A 317 -3.31 17.46 -24.42
N PHE A 318 -2.73 16.38 -24.97
CA PHE A 318 -1.35 16.00 -24.70
C PHE A 318 -0.45 15.98 -25.93
N ASP A 319 0.81 16.36 -25.77
CA ASP A 319 1.85 16.26 -26.81
C ASP A 319 2.46 14.85 -26.87
N GLN A 320 2.50 14.15 -25.73
CA GLN A 320 3.00 12.78 -25.60
C GLN A 320 2.03 11.90 -24.80
N LEU A 321 1.96 10.62 -25.15
CA LEU A 321 1.23 9.60 -24.40
C LEU A 321 2.09 8.36 -24.23
N ILE A 322 2.21 7.86 -23.01
CA ILE A 322 2.87 6.60 -22.67
C ILE A 322 1.77 5.58 -22.33
N CYS A 323 1.88 4.39 -22.90
CA CYS A 323 0.99 3.26 -22.64
C CYS A 323 1.85 1.98 -22.61
N SER A 324 2.46 1.71 -21.47
CA SER A 324 3.39 0.58 -21.31
C SER A 324 2.76 -0.51 -20.46
N GLN A 325 2.56 -1.68 -21.08
CA GLN A 325 1.99 -2.88 -20.47
C GLN A 325 0.53 -2.71 -20.02
N VAL A 326 -0.32 -2.25 -20.93
CA VAL A 326 -1.74 -1.99 -20.66
C VAL A 326 -2.61 -2.66 -21.70
N ILE A 327 -2.30 -2.47 -22.99
CA ILE A 327 -3.15 -2.93 -24.10
C ILE A 327 -3.32 -4.45 -24.15
N GLU A 328 -2.37 -5.22 -23.64
CA GLU A 328 -2.44 -6.68 -23.54
C GLU A 328 -3.46 -7.15 -22.48
N HIS A 329 -3.84 -6.26 -21.55
CA HIS A 329 -4.77 -6.52 -20.46
C HIS A 329 -6.18 -6.02 -20.73
N VAL A 330 -6.42 -5.38 -21.88
CA VAL A 330 -7.74 -4.89 -22.29
C VAL A 330 -8.27 -5.74 -23.44
N GLU A 331 -9.58 -5.96 -23.46
CA GLU A 331 -10.24 -6.74 -24.53
C GLU A 331 -9.93 -6.12 -25.88
N ALA A 332 -9.65 -6.98 -26.87
CA ALA A 332 -9.35 -6.55 -28.22
C ALA A 332 -10.52 -5.72 -28.77
N GLY A 333 -10.30 -4.42 -28.92
CA GLY A 333 -11.29 -3.47 -29.39
C GLY A 333 -10.63 -2.16 -29.78
N ASP A 334 -11.36 -1.37 -30.56
CA ASP A 334 -10.85 -0.12 -31.13
C ASP A 334 -10.82 1.01 -30.09
N GLN A 335 -11.61 0.90 -29.01
CA GLN A 335 -11.85 1.97 -28.04
C GLN A 335 -10.59 2.51 -27.34
N PRO A 336 -9.67 1.69 -26.78
CA PRO A 336 -8.43 2.21 -26.19
C PRO A 336 -7.59 3.02 -27.17
N LEU A 337 -7.50 2.56 -28.42
CA LEU A 337 -6.71 3.21 -29.46
C LEU A 337 -7.37 4.51 -29.92
N LEU A 338 -8.69 4.51 -30.06
CA LEU A 338 -9.49 5.72 -30.35
C LEU A 338 -9.30 6.79 -29.26
N GLU A 339 -9.38 6.41 -27.99
CA GLU A 339 -9.19 7.34 -26.89
C GLU A 339 -7.77 7.91 -26.83
N MET A 340 -6.75 7.06 -27.01
CA MET A 340 -5.36 7.52 -27.08
C MET A 340 -5.13 8.46 -28.27
N ALA A 341 -5.69 8.15 -29.45
CA ALA A 341 -5.62 9.03 -30.61
C ALA A 341 -6.36 10.36 -30.38
N ARG A 342 -7.52 10.33 -29.72
CA ARG A 342 -8.35 11.51 -29.43
C ARG A 342 -7.64 12.50 -28.53
N VAL A 343 -7.05 12.05 -27.41
CA VAL A 343 -6.39 12.95 -26.44
C VAL A 343 -5.01 13.41 -26.89
N LEU A 344 -4.38 12.71 -27.83
CA LEU A 344 -3.08 13.07 -28.37
C LEU A 344 -3.23 14.13 -29.48
N LYS A 345 -2.40 15.17 -29.42
CA LYS A 345 -2.31 16.19 -30.47
C LYS A 345 -1.86 15.58 -31.80
N ASP A 346 -2.26 16.23 -32.86
CA ASP A 346 -1.79 15.94 -34.21
C ASP A 346 -0.28 16.24 -34.28
N GLY A 347 0.52 15.32 -34.85
CA GLY A 347 1.98 15.31 -34.73
C GLY A 347 2.53 14.90 -33.35
N GLY A 348 1.66 14.58 -32.38
CA GLY A 348 2.02 14.09 -31.05
C GLY A 348 2.62 12.68 -31.06
N GLN A 349 3.30 12.31 -29.98
CA GLN A 349 3.99 11.03 -29.87
C GLN A 349 3.26 10.04 -28.95
N LEU A 350 3.05 8.82 -29.43
CA LEU A 350 2.62 7.68 -28.63
C LEU A 350 3.82 6.77 -28.35
N VAL A 351 4.09 6.44 -27.10
CA VAL A 351 5.07 5.42 -26.68
C VAL A 351 4.30 4.23 -26.12
N LEU A 352 4.43 3.08 -26.77
CA LEU A 352 3.66 1.89 -26.45
C LEU A 352 4.56 0.69 -26.18
N GLY A 353 4.30 -0.04 -25.09
CA GLY A 353 5.04 -1.24 -24.71
C GLY A 353 4.12 -2.45 -24.54
N THR A 354 4.42 -3.56 -25.21
CA THR A 354 3.66 -4.83 -25.14
C THR A 354 4.60 -6.02 -25.38
N PRO A 355 4.34 -7.21 -24.83
CA PRO A 355 5.01 -8.42 -25.29
C PRO A 355 4.74 -8.68 -26.76
N ASP A 356 5.74 -9.22 -27.46
CA ASP A 356 5.66 -9.63 -28.85
C ASP A 356 5.49 -11.14 -28.94
N TYR A 357 4.24 -11.58 -29.14
CA TYR A 357 3.88 -12.99 -29.27
C TYR A 357 4.34 -13.63 -30.58
N GLY A 358 4.86 -12.83 -31.52
CA GLY A 358 5.48 -13.33 -32.75
C GLY A 358 6.88 -13.92 -32.53
N ARG A 359 7.49 -13.72 -31.35
CA ARG A 359 8.85 -14.18 -31.06
C ARG A 359 8.89 -15.33 -30.07
N MET A 360 9.61 -16.40 -30.45
CA MET A 360 9.80 -17.61 -29.64
C MET A 360 10.46 -17.34 -28.28
N THR A 361 11.28 -16.29 -28.19
CA THR A 361 11.90 -15.80 -26.95
C THR A 361 10.87 -15.49 -25.87
N TRP A 362 9.75 -14.85 -26.21
CA TRP A 362 8.68 -14.57 -25.26
C TRP A 362 8.02 -15.86 -24.75
N VAL A 363 7.70 -16.80 -25.65
CA VAL A 363 7.09 -18.09 -25.29
C VAL A 363 7.98 -18.90 -24.33
N ILE A 364 9.30 -18.86 -24.53
CA ILE A 364 10.26 -19.54 -23.65
C ILE A 364 10.34 -18.83 -22.29
N ILE A 365 10.43 -17.50 -22.29
CA ILE A 365 10.55 -16.70 -21.07
C ILE A 365 9.27 -16.80 -20.23
N GLU A 366 8.10 -16.73 -20.85
CA GLU A 366 6.80 -16.88 -20.19
C GLU A 366 6.69 -18.26 -19.51
N ARG A 367 7.11 -19.34 -20.18
CA ARG A 367 7.12 -20.69 -19.60
C ARG A 367 8.10 -20.83 -18.43
N LEU A 368 9.31 -20.27 -18.56
CA LEU A 368 10.30 -20.28 -17.47
C LEU A 368 9.80 -19.46 -16.28
N TYR A 369 9.21 -18.29 -16.50
CA TYR A 369 8.67 -17.45 -15.44
C TYR A 369 7.48 -18.10 -14.72
N LYS A 370 6.53 -18.69 -15.46
CA LYS A 370 5.42 -19.46 -14.87
C LYS A 370 5.92 -20.62 -14.01
N PHE A 371 7.04 -21.23 -14.38
CA PHE A 371 7.66 -22.31 -13.61
C PHE A 371 8.33 -21.82 -12.32
N PHE A 372 9.08 -20.70 -12.36
CA PHE A 372 9.83 -20.19 -11.21
C PHE A 372 9.02 -19.25 -10.28
N ALA A 373 7.95 -18.64 -10.77
CA ALA A 373 7.11 -17.71 -10.00
C ALA A 373 5.61 -17.87 -10.35
N PRO A 374 4.97 -19.01 -9.99
CA PRO A 374 3.61 -19.37 -10.40
C PRO A 374 2.46 -18.46 -9.88
N GLY A 375 2.76 -17.29 -9.31
CA GLY A 375 1.79 -16.26 -8.93
C GLY A 375 2.23 -14.81 -9.23
N ALA A 376 3.40 -14.61 -9.84
CA ALA A 376 3.84 -13.27 -10.27
C ALA A 376 3.13 -12.82 -11.55
N TYR A 377 2.58 -13.78 -12.31
CA TYR A 377 1.76 -13.55 -13.49
C TYR A 377 0.27 -13.64 -13.11
N GLY A 378 -0.20 -12.67 -12.33
CA GLY A 378 -1.62 -12.49 -12.05
C GLY A 378 -2.40 -11.91 -13.23
N ASP A 379 -1.69 -11.30 -14.18
CA ASP A 379 -2.29 -10.66 -15.32
C ASP A 379 -2.49 -11.66 -16.46
N LYS A 380 -3.74 -11.98 -16.75
CA LYS A 380 -4.10 -12.67 -18.00
C LYS A 380 -3.93 -11.66 -19.12
N HIS A 381 -2.91 -11.82 -19.94
CA HIS A 381 -2.86 -11.14 -21.24
C HIS A 381 -4.03 -11.70 -22.05
N ILE A 382 -5.07 -10.91 -22.21
CA ILE A 382 -6.27 -11.31 -22.94
C ILE A 382 -6.10 -11.02 -24.42
N THR A 383 -5.30 -10.02 -24.77
CA THR A 383 -5.00 -9.65 -26.17
C THR A 383 -3.54 -9.92 -26.49
N HIS A 384 -3.30 -10.59 -27.62
CA HIS A 384 -1.98 -11.06 -28.03
C HIS A 384 -1.54 -10.33 -29.30
N TYR A 385 -0.61 -9.38 -29.16
CA TYR A 385 -0.06 -8.64 -30.28
C TYR A 385 1.23 -9.29 -30.79
N THR A 386 1.37 -9.35 -32.11
CA THR A 386 2.68 -9.48 -32.77
C THR A 386 3.11 -8.09 -33.21
N ARG A 387 4.39 -7.91 -33.55
CA ARG A 387 4.84 -6.66 -34.16
C ARG A 387 3.96 -6.25 -35.35
N ASP A 388 3.74 -7.15 -36.30
CA ASP A 388 3.03 -6.83 -37.54
C ASP A 388 1.54 -6.52 -37.26
N SER A 389 0.89 -7.26 -36.36
CA SER A 389 -0.51 -6.99 -36.02
C SER A 389 -0.68 -5.68 -35.26
N LEU A 390 0.25 -5.34 -34.36
CA LEU A 390 0.21 -4.06 -33.65
C LEU A 390 0.41 -2.89 -34.61
N LEU A 391 1.44 -2.96 -35.48
CA LEU A 391 1.72 -1.90 -36.45
C LEU A 391 0.52 -1.68 -37.38
N ALA A 392 -0.04 -2.74 -37.96
CA ALA A 392 -1.21 -2.65 -38.82
C ALA A 392 -2.44 -2.09 -38.09
N THR A 393 -2.60 -2.41 -36.80
CA THR A 393 -3.70 -1.87 -36.01
C THR A 393 -3.49 -0.37 -35.75
N LEU A 394 -2.30 0.04 -35.33
CA LEU A 394 -1.99 1.45 -35.04
C LEU A 394 -2.04 2.33 -36.29
N GLU A 395 -1.62 1.83 -37.44
CA GLU A 395 -1.74 2.54 -38.73
C GLU A 395 -3.20 2.86 -39.08
N ARG A 396 -4.15 1.95 -38.78
CA ARG A 396 -5.59 2.20 -38.97
C ARG A 396 -6.13 3.33 -38.09
N PHE A 397 -5.45 3.68 -37.00
CA PHE A 397 -5.79 4.77 -36.09
C PHE A 397 -4.91 6.01 -36.28
N GLY A 398 -4.23 6.12 -37.43
CA GLY A 398 -3.44 7.29 -37.77
C GLY A 398 -2.08 7.36 -37.07
N PHE A 399 -1.52 6.24 -36.60
CA PHE A 399 -0.20 6.21 -36.00
C PHE A 399 0.84 5.64 -36.96
N ARG A 400 1.93 6.39 -37.21
CA ARG A 400 3.09 5.91 -37.98
C ARG A 400 4.26 5.57 -37.05
N PRO A 401 4.90 4.40 -37.18
CA PRO A 401 6.02 4.02 -36.32
C PRO A 401 7.25 4.92 -36.56
N GLN A 402 7.93 5.28 -35.47
CA GLN A 402 9.19 6.04 -35.50
C GLN A 402 10.39 5.20 -35.06
N GLN A 403 10.31 4.63 -33.86
CA GLN A 403 11.39 3.83 -33.27
C GLN A 403 10.81 2.56 -32.66
N VAL A 404 11.52 1.43 -32.78
CA VAL A 404 11.17 0.16 -32.13
C VAL A 404 12.38 -0.38 -31.40
N SER A 405 12.21 -0.65 -30.11
CA SER A 405 13.21 -1.27 -29.23
C SER A 405 12.67 -2.56 -28.66
N TYR A 406 13.56 -3.45 -28.23
CA TYR A 406 13.19 -4.71 -27.60
C TYR A 406 13.98 -4.95 -26.32
N ILE A 407 13.32 -5.55 -25.33
CA ILE A 407 13.96 -6.12 -24.15
C ILE A 407 14.06 -7.63 -24.37
N LEU A 408 15.28 -8.15 -24.47
CA LEU A 408 15.58 -9.57 -24.72
C LEU A 408 14.84 -10.17 -25.93
N GLY A 409 14.50 -9.33 -26.92
CA GLY A 409 13.74 -9.74 -28.10
C GLY A 409 12.34 -10.25 -27.77
N ALA A 410 11.74 -9.84 -26.66
CA ALA A 410 10.48 -10.39 -26.17
C ALA A 410 9.44 -9.32 -25.83
N GLU A 411 9.81 -8.28 -25.06
CA GLU A 411 8.96 -7.09 -24.91
C GLU A 411 9.35 -6.06 -25.96
N MET A 412 8.36 -5.62 -26.75
CA MET A 412 8.51 -4.57 -27.75
C MET A 412 8.09 -3.23 -27.11
N ILE A 413 8.94 -2.22 -27.26
CA ILE A 413 8.62 -0.83 -26.91
C ILE A 413 8.83 0.01 -28.16
N ALA A 414 7.76 0.64 -28.64
CA ALA A 414 7.76 1.39 -29.89
C ALA A 414 7.20 2.80 -29.68
N SER A 415 7.79 3.78 -30.35
CA SER A 415 7.23 5.12 -30.47
C SER A 415 6.58 5.31 -31.83
N PHE A 416 5.50 6.09 -31.85
CA PHE A 416 4.69 6.40 -33.00
C PHE A 416 4.40 7.89 -33.03
N VAL A 417 4.20 8.44 -34.22
CA VAL A 417 3.67 9.79 -34.41
C VAL A 417 2.23 9.70 -34.89
N LYS A 418 1.35 10.53 -34.33
CA LYS A 418 0.00 10.69 -34.83
C LYS A 418 0.04 11.55 -36.10
N VAL A 419 -0.53 11.03 -37.17
CA VAL A 419 -0.66 11.69 -38.47
C VAL A 419 -1.97 12.48 -38.48
N ASP A 420 -1.93 13.65 -39.10
CA ASP A 420 -3.10 14.50 -39.26
C ASP A 420 -4.15 13.78 -40.13
N ASP A 421 -5.44 13.96 -39.83
CA ASP A 421 -6.57 13.47 -40.66
C ASP A 421 -6.60 14.06 -42.09
N ALA A 422 -5.64 14.93 -42.43
CA ALA A 422 -5.55 15.66 -43.69
C ALA A 422 -4.51 15.11 -44.70
N ASP A 423 -3.77 14.04 -44.36
CA ASP A 423 -2.69 13.45 -45.19
C ASP A 423 -3.03 12.09 -45.82
#